data_AF-A0A7X1D8H8-F1
#
_entry.id   AF-A0A7X1D8H8-F1
#
_cell.length_a   1.000
_cell.length_b   1.000
_cell.length_c   1.000
_cell.angle_alpha   90.00
_cell.angle_beta   90.00
_cell.angle_gamma   90.00
#
_symmetry.space_group_name_H-M   'P 1'
#
loop_
_entity.id
_entity.type
_entity.pdbx_description
1 polymer ?
#
loop_
_entity_poly.entity_id
_entity_poly.type
_entity_poly.pdbx_seq_one_letter_code
_entity_poly.pdbx_strand_id
1 'polypeptide(L)'
;MVKEVVNDSSFRKVLAKFYIDEVTVIEIPPPEEIKFAETLRFSNLNVHIPTIEYFALSKLFSTRQKDEEDLKETGILKHSNIPELVNMIDDYKDYVLNPNNKDYNFHNFDDYLQIHGI
;
A
#
# COMPACT_ATOMS: atom_id res chain seq x y z
N MET A 1 8.11 -11.79 32.13
CA MET A 1 9.22 -12.20 31.24
C MET A 1 8.64 -12.36 29.85
N VAL A 2 8.75 -11.33 29.01
CA VAL A 2 8.30 -11.41 27.61
C VAL A 2 9.42 -12.10 26.87
N LYS A 3 9.17 -13.31 26.35
CA LYS A 3 10.16 -14.03 25.53
C LYS A 3 10.26 -13.33 24.19
N GLU A 4 11.48 -13.04 23.75
CA GLU A 4 11.74 -12.58 22.39
C GLU A 4 11.14 -13.57 21.39
N VAL A 5 10.42 -13.03 20.43
CA VAL A 5 9.77 -13.76 19.35
C VAL A 5 10.84 -13.94 18.27
N VAL A 6 11.45 -15.12 18.24
CA VAL A 6 12.61 -15.45 17.39
C VAL A 6 12.20 -15.79 15.94
N ASN A 7 10.91 -15.76 15.59
CA ASN A 7 10.43 -16.17 14.27
C ASN A 7 9.00 -15.65 13.98
N ASP A 8 8.72 -15.11 12.79
CA ASP A 8 7.40 -14.58 12.38
C ASP A 8 6.27 -15.62 12.52
N SER A 9 6.58 -16.89 12.28
CA SER A 9 5.62 -17.99 12.46
C SER A 9 5.22 -18.18 13.93
N SER A 10 6.05 -17.76 14.88
CA SER A 10 5.73 -17.80 16.31
C SER A 10 4.86 -16.61 16.74
N PHE A 11 5.01 -15.45 16.09
CA PHE A 11 4.19 -14.27 16.37
C PHE A 11 2.74 -14.49 15.96
N ARG A 12 2.49 -14.97 14.73
CA ARG A 12 1.14 -15.22 14.22
C ARG A 12 0.38 -16.26 15.04
N LYS A 13 1.07 -17.30 15.51
CA LYS A 13 0.49 -18.32 16.41
C LYS A 13 0.09 -17.73 17.76
N VAL A 14 0.81 -16.72 18.24
CA VAL A 14 0.47 -16.00 19.48
C VAL A 14 -0.76 -15.12 19.25
N LEU A 15 -0.82 -14.35 18.16
CA LEU A 15 -1.99 -13.52 17.84
C LEU A 15 -3.28 -14.34 17.73
N ALA A 16 -3.23 -15.45 16.99
CA ALA A 16 -4.37 -16.37 16.83
C ALA A 16 -4.85 -16.96 18.17
N LYS A 17 -3.93 -17.24 19.11
CA LYS A 17 -4.27 -17.76 20.45
C LYS A 17 -5.11 -16.77 21.26
N PHE A 18 -4.96 -15.47 21.02
CA PHE A 18 -5.66 -14.42 21.73
C PHE A 18 -6.86 -13.84 20.96
N TYR A 19 -7.27 -14.47 19.85
CA TYR A 19 -8.34 -13.99 18.98
C TYR A 19 -8.09 -12.54 18.49
N ILE A 20 -6.82 -12.20 18.30
CA ILE A 20 -6.43 -10.90 17.75
C ILE A 20 -6.29 -11.07 16.25
N ASP A 21 -7.19 -10.42 15.50
CA ASP A 21 -7.09 -10.35 14.05
C ASP A 21 -5.89 -9.48 13.65
N GLU A 22 -5.08 -9.99 12.72
CA GLU A 22 -3.98 -9.24 12.12
C GLU A 22 -4.58 -8.18 11.18
N VAL A 23 -4.72 -6.95 11.70
CA VAL A 23 -4.99 -5.78 10.87
C VAL A 23 -3.68 -5.39 10.19
N THR A 24 -3.62 -5.52 8.87
CA THR A 24 -2.47 -5.10 8.09
C THR A 24 -2.37 -3.58 8.10
N VAL A 25 -1.28 -3.08 8.68
CA VAL A 25 -0.83 -1.71 8.48
C VAL A 25 0.08 -1.76 7.25
N ILE A 26 -0.20 -0.94 6.24
CA ILE A 26 0.77 -0.77 5.14
C ILE A 26 2.02 -0.19 5.78
N GLU A 27 3.14 -0.90 5.68
CA GLU A 27 4.43 -0.35 6.05
C GLU A 27 4.76 0.75 5.03
N ILE A 28 4.66 1.99 5.49
CA ILE A 28 5.03 3.17 4.69
C ILE A 28 6.56 3.26 4.74
N PRO A 29 7.23 3.55 3.61
CA PRO A 29 8.67 3.71 3.61
C PRO A 29 9.09 4.86 4.54
N PRO A 30 10.38 4.91 4.92
CA PRO A 30 10.93 6.08 5.59
C PRO A 30 10.59 7.37 4.81
N PRO A 31 10.27 8.49 5.49
CA PRO A 31 9.94 9.75 4.82
C PRO A 31 10.98 10.22 3.81
N GLU A 32 12.25 9.84 4.01
CA GLU A 32 13.38 10.15 3.12
C GLU A 32 13.30 9.45 1.76
N GLU A 33 12.56 8.34 1.67
CA GLU A 33 12.38 7.53 0.46
C GLU A 33 11.08 7.89 -0.29
N ILE A 34 10.19 8.66 0.35
CA ILE A 34 8.95 9.12 -0.27
C ILE A 34 9.27 10.21 -1.30
N LYS A 35 8.80 10.00 -2.52
CA LYS A 35 8.83 11.03 -3.55
C LYS A 35 7.63 11.96 -3.35
N PHE A 36 7.90 13.26 -3.29
CA PHE A 36 6.87 14.27 -3.16
C PHE A 36 6.66 15.01 -4.48
N ALA A 37 5.40 15.13 -4.90
CA ALA A 37 5.03 15.94 -6.05
C ALA A 37 5.03 17.43 -5.71
N GLU A 38 4.61 17.78 -4.49
CA GLU A 38 4.48 19.16 -4.06
C GLU A 38 4.70 19.30 -2.55
N THR A 39 5.05 20.51 -2.10
CA THR A 39 5.00 20.89 -0.69
C THR A 39 4.23 22.19 -0.53
N LEU A 40 3.07 22.10 0.12
CA LEU A 40 2.26 23.26 0.46
C LEU A 40 2.79 23.89 1.75
N ARG A 41 3.02 25.20 1.74
CA ARG A 41 3.53 25.94 2.90
C ARG A 41 2.45 26.85 3.46
N PHE A 42 2.11 26.62 4.71
CA PHE A 42 1.25 27.47 5.52
C PHE A 42 2.08 28.15 6.61
N SER A 43 1.49 29.09 7.35
CA SER A 43 2.20 29.92 8.34
C SER A 43 3.03 29.13 9.35
N ASN A 44 2.57 27.95 9.76
CA ASN A 44 3.21 27.11 10.78
C ASN A 44 3.20 25.61 10.41
N LEU A 45 2.89 25.27 9.16
CA LEU A 45 2.75 23.88 8.71
C LEU A 45 3.27 23.74 7.27
N ASN A 46 4.13 22.74 7.06
CA ASN A 46 4.48 22.27 5.72
C ASN A 46 3.74 20.95 5.48
N VAL A 47 3.00 20.87 4.38
CA VAL A 47 2.29 19.65 3.97
C VAL A 47 2.98 19.11 2.73
N HIS A 48 3.62 17.96 2.88
CA HIS A 48 4.27 17.26 1.76
C HIS A 48 3.26 16.33 1.10
N ILE A 49 3.05 16.50 -0.20
CA ILE A 49 2.11 15.72 -1.00
C ILE A 49 2.90 14.66 -1.75
N PRO A 50 2.71 13.35 -1.44
CA PRO A 50 3.35 12.27 -2.18
C PRO A 50 2.96 12.29 -3.66
N THR A 51 3.75 11.64 -4.52
CA THR A 51 3.35 11.48 -5.91
C THR A 51 2.08 10.64 -6.06
N ILE A 52 1.43 10.73 -7.21
CA ILE A 52 0.21 9.99 -7.49
C ILE A 52 0.45 8.47 -7.47
N GLU A 53 1.65 8.01 -7.77
CA GLU A 53 2.07 6.61 -7.68
C GLU A 53 2.00 6.11 -6.23
N TYR A 54 2.49 6.89 -5.26
CA TYR A 54 2.36 6.55 -3.85
C TYR A 54 0.90 6.47 -3.40
N PHE A 55 0.04 7.34 -3.92
CA PHE A 55 -1.38 7.27 -3.65
C PHE A 55 -2.02 6.02 -4.27
N ALA A 56 -1.69 5.69 -5.52
CA ALA A 56 -2.16 4.48 -6.19
C ALA A 56 -1.69 3.22 -5.46
N LEU A 57 -0.41 3.18 -5.06
CA LEU A 57 0.20 2.08 -4.33
C LEU A 57 -0.54 1.79 -3.02
N SER A 58 -0.89 2.84 -2.26
CA SER A 58 -1.63 2.68 -1.00
C SER A 58 -3.00 2.01 -1.19
N LYS A 59 -3.63 2.20 -2.35
CA LYS A 59 -4.92 1.57 -2.70
C LYS A 59 -4.74 0.16 -3.21
N LEU A 60 -3.67 -0.08 -3.97
CA LEU A 60 -3.34 -1.40 -4.51
C LEU A 60 -3.00 -2.40 -3.42
N PHE A 61 -2.39 -1.95 -2.32
CA PHE A 61 -2.11 -2.77 -1.13
C PHE A 61 -3.24 -2.71 -0.08
N SER A 62 -4.42 -2.23 -0.45
CA SER A 62 -5.62 -2.24 0.40
C SER A 62 -6.56 -3.37 -0.03
N THR A 63 -7.37 -3.87 0.91
CA THR A 63 -8.49 -4.80 0.67
C THR A 63 -9.85 -4.10 0.80
N ARG A 64 -9.85 -2.77 1.00
CA ARG A 64 -11.08 -2.01 1.25
C ARG A 64 -11.80 -1.72 -0.06
N GLN A 65 -13.11 -1.97 -0.08
CA GLN A 65 -13.97 -1.72 -1.24
C GLN A 65 -13.85 -0.29 -1.79
N LYS A 66 -13.81 0.73 -0.93
CA LYS A 66 -13.66 2.12 -1.36
C LYS A 66 -12.37 2.35 -2.17
N ASP A 67 -11.27 1.70 -1.76
CA ASP A 67 -9.99 1.86 -2.45
C ASP A 67 -10.01 1.16 -3.82
N GLU A 68 -10.72 0.04 -3.94
CA GLU A 68 -11.00 -0.62 -5.22
C GLU A 68 -11.85 0.27 -6.14
N GLU A 69 -12.93 0.86 -5.62
CA GLU A 69 -13.78 1.81 -6.35
C GLU A 69 -12.96 3.01 -6.84
N ASP A 70 -12.11 3.57 -5.98
CA ASP A 70 -11.22 4.66 -6.37
C ASP A 70 -10.29 4.26 -7.53
N LEU A 71 -9.71 3.06 -7.51
CA LEU A 71 -8.86 2.54 -8.60
C LEU A 71 -9.63 2.39 -9.92
N LYS A 72 -10.91 2.00 -9.86
CA LYS A 72 -11.76 1.84 -11.06
C LYS A 72 -12.27 3.16 -11.61
N GLU A 73 -12.63 4.12 -10.76
CA GLU A 73 -13.48 5.25 -11.17
C GLU A 73 -12.76 6.60 -11.24
N THR A 74 -11.76 6.85 -10.39
CA THR A 74 -11.24 8.22 -10.16
C THR A 74 -10.12 8.65 -11.11
N GLY A 75 -9.66 7.72 -11.97
CA GLY A 75 -8.60 7.98 -12.95
C GLY A 75 -7.19 8.09 -12.37
N ILE A 76 -6.98 7.69 -11.10
CA ILE A 76 -5.65 7.67 -10.45
C ILE A 76 -4.61 7.00 -11.36
N LEU A 77 -4.93 5.83 -11.90
CA LEU A 77 -4.01 5.07 -12.76
C LEU A 77 -3.70 5.77 -14.09
N LYS A 78 -4.62 6.57 -14.64
CA LYS A 78 -4.38 7.36 -15.87
C LYS A 78 -3.35 8.45 -15.67
N HIS A 79 -3.20 8.92 -14.44
CA HIS A 79 -2.24 9.97 -14.08
C HIS A 79 -0.94 9.41 -13.52
N SER A 80 -0.89 8.12 -13.23
CA SER A 80 0.31 7.44 -12.75
C SER A 80 1.26 7.04 -13.88
N ASN A 81 2.55 7.08 -13.58
CA ASN A 81 3.57 6.42 -14.38
C ASN A 81 3.50 4.90 -14.16
N ILE A 82 2.80 4.18 -15.05
CA ILE A 82 2.55 2.73 -14.89
C ILE A 82 3.85 1.90 -14.75
N PRO A 83 4.89 2.07 -15.59
CA PRO A 83 6.17 1.37 -15.40
C PRO A 83 6.80 1.56 -14.02
N GLU A 84 6.73 2.78 -13.47
CA GLU A 84 7.24 3.05 -12.12
C GLU A 84 6.37 2.39 -11.04
N LEU A 85 5.05 2.46 -11.20
CA LEU A 85 4.11 1.83 -10.28
C LEU A 85 4.26 0.31 -10.23
N VAL A 86 4.54 -0.36 -11.36
CA VAL A 86 4.83 -1.80 -11.39
C VAL A 86 6.07 -2.13 -10.57
N ASN A 87 7.16 -1.38 -10.74
CA ASN A 87 8.38 -1.58 -9.94
C ASN A 87 8.09 -1.35 -8.45
N MET A 88 7.32 -0.31 -8.10
CA MET A 88 6.92 -0.05 -6.72
C MET A 88 6.07 -1.20 -6.15
N ILE A 89 5.15 -1.78 -6.92
CA ILE A 89 4.37 -2.93 -6.45
C ILE A 89 5.27 -4.12 -6.15
N ASP A 90 6.24 -4.41 -7.02
CA ASP A 90 7.14 -5.54 -6.82
C ASP A 90 8.06 -5.32 -5.61
N ASP A 91 8.62 -4.12 -5.44
CA ASP A 91 9.42 -3.77 -4.28
C ASP A 91 8.60 -3.87 -2.97
N TYR A 92 7.35 -3.38 -2.98
CA TYR A 92 6.53 -3.27 -1.76
C TYR A 92 5.95 -4.59 -1.25
N LYS A 93 5.90 -5.63 -2.10
CA LYS A 93 5.49 -6.97 -1.68
C LYS A 93 6.39 -7.53 -0.56
N ASP A 94 7.65 -7.14 -0.52
CA ASP A 94 8.60 -7.60 0.50
C ASP A 94 8.38 -6.92 1.86
N TYR A 95 7.64 -5.82 1.91
CA TYR A 95 7.36 -5.03 3.12
C TYR A 95 5.95 -5.22 3.66
N VAL A 96 5.17 -6.17 3.11
CA VAL A 96 3.86 -6.50 3.64
C VAL A 96 3.88 -7.85 4.35
N LEU A 97 3.15 -7.95 5.46
CA LEU A 97 3.10 -9.15 6.28
C LEU A 97 2.64 -10.38 5.48
N ASN A 98 1.66 -10.22 4.59
CA ASN A 98 1.13 -11.32 3.78
C ASN A 98 1.00 -10.93 2.30
N PRO A 99 2.08 -10.99 1.50
CA PRO A 99 2.03 -10.65 0.07
C PRO A 99 1.18 -11.62 -0.75
N ASN A 100 0.82 -12.78 -0.18
CA ASN A 100 -0.04 -13.78 -0.83
C ASN A 100 -1.53 -13.59 -0.51
N ASN A 101 -1.91 -12.50 0.17
CA ASN A 101 -3.31 -12.20 0.40
C ASN A 101 -4.01 -11.84 -0.92
N LYS A 102 -4.85 -12.77 -1.40
CA LYS A 102 -5.58 -12.66 -2.66
C LYS A 102 -6.54 -11.49 -2.73
N ASP A 103 -6.94 -10.94 -1.58
CA ASP A 103 -7.90 -9.85 -1.51
C ASP A 103 -7.26 -8.48 -1.77
N TYR A 104 -5.93 -8.41 -1.91
CA TYR A 104 -5.27 -7.16 -2.29
C TYR A 104 -5.57 -6.77 -3.74
N ASN A 105 -5.84 -5.49 -3.92
CA ASN A 105 -6.16 -4.91 -5.22
C ASN A 105 -5.03 -5.05 -6.25
N PHE A 106 -3.76 -5.12 -5.85
CA PHE A 106 -2.64 -5.29 -6.79
C PHE A 106 -2.73 -6.59 -7.62
N HIS A 107 -3.48 -7.60 -7.16
CA HIS A 107 -3.71 -8.82 -7.95
C HIS A 107 -4.59 -8.58 -9.18
N ASN A 108 -5.42 -7.53 -9.15
CA ASN A 108 -6.33 -7.14 -10.23
C ASN A 108 -5.79 -5.92 -10.99
N PHE A 109 -4.50 -5.62 -10.88
CA PHE A 109 -3.91 -4.40 -11.44
C PHE A 109 -4.13 -4.29 -12.95
N ASP A 110 -3.91 -5.37 -13.70
CA ASP A 110 -4.12 -5.42 -15.15
C ASP A 110 -5.58 -5.15 -15.54
N ASP A 111 -6.54 -5.66 -14.76
CA ASP A 111 -7.96 -5.41 -15.01
C ASP A 111 -8.30 -3.92 -14.82
N TYR A 112 -7.69 -3.26 -13.84
CA TYR A 112 -7.85 -1.83 -13.63
C TYR A 112 -7.27 -1.01 -14.78
N LEU A 113 -6.10 -1.41 -15.32
CA LEU A 113 -5.51 -0.75 -16.50
C LEU A 113 -6.43 -0.88 -17.73
N GLN A 114 -7.00 -2.06 -17.95
CA GLN A 114 -7.95 -2.29 -19.04
C GLN A 114 -9.21 -1.43 -18.93
N ILE A 115 -9.77 -1.27 -17.72
CA ILE A 115 -10.92 -0.38 -17.47
C ILE A 115 -10.61 1.06 -17.91
N HIS A 116 -9.36 1.50 -17.71
CA HIS A 116 -8.91 2.84 -18.07
C HIS A 116 -8.43 2.97 -19.52
N GLY A 117 -8.30 1.86 -20.26
CA GLY A 117 -7.79 1.82 -21.62
C GLY A 117 -6.29 2.12 -21.71
N ILE A 118 -5.52 1.74 -20.69
CA ILE A 118 -4.06 1.88 -20.59
C ILE A 118 -3.39 0.55 -20.94
#